data_AF-A0A837HYM4-F1
#
_entry.id   AF-A0A837HYM4-F1
#
_cell.length_a   1.000
_cell.length_b   1.000
_cell.length_c   1.000
_cell.angle_alpha   90.00
_cell.angle_beta   90.00
_cell.angle_gamma   90.00
#
_symmetry.space_group_name_H-M   'P 1'
#
loop_
_entity.id
_entity.type
_entity.pdbx_description
1 polymer ?
#
loop_
_entity_poly.entity_id
_entity_poly.type
_entity_poly.pdbx_seq_one_letter_code
_entity_poly.pdbx_strand_id
1 'polypeptide(L)'
;MHYILSGKVIKGDGYGKKLGFPTVNLETSDTLPPAGVYTGNAIMNNKSYRAGILINPSGKVEVHLLGYSGDAYGNTVILETKEFLRNYKKFNTEEELIRQIEEDLKICSQV
;
A
#
# COMPACT_ATOMS: atom_id res chain seq x y z
N MET A 1 13.41 -2.02 -9.82
CA MET A 1 14.26 -1.89 -8.62
C MET A 1 13.49 -2.44 -7.45
N HIS A 2 14.15 -3.23 -6.60
CA HIS A 2 13.54 -3.85 -5.43
C HIS A 2 13.95 -3.05 -4.18
N TYR A 3 12.96 -2.57 -3.43
CA TYR A 3 13.13 -1.91 -2.14
C TYR A 3 12.50 -2.76 -1.05
N ILE A 4 13.17 -2.82 0.09
CA ILE A 4 12.67 -3.48 1.29
C ILE A 4 12.52 -2.41 2.36
N LEU A 5 11.33 -2.32 2.95
CA LEU A 5 11.07 -1.42 4.08
C LEU A 5 10.28 -2.15 5.16
N SER A 6 10.49 -1.74 6.39
CA SER A 6 9.81 -2.24 7.57
C SER A 6 9.04 -1.11 8.23
N GLY A 7 7.84 -1.39 8.72
CA GLY A 7 7.05 -0.36 9.38
C GLY A 7 5.99 -0.94 10.30
N LYS A 8 5.68 -0.20 11.36
CA LYS A 8 4.61 -0.55 12.29
C LYS A 8 3.28 -0.05 11.73
N VAL A 9 2.24 -0.90 11.79
CA VAL A 9 0.90 -0.50 11.38
C VAL A 9 0.32 0.47 12.41
N ILE A 10 0.03 1.67 11.93
CA ILE A 10 -0.56 2.78 12.70
C ILE A 10 -1.95 3.13 12.18
N LYS A 11 -2.69 3.86 13.01
CA LYS A 11 -4.00 4.40 12.64
C LYS A 11 -3.84 5.51 11.61
N GLY A 12 -4.52 5.37 10.48
CA GLY A 12 -4.68 6.44 9.49
C GLY A 12 -6.11 6.97 9.42
N ASP A 13 -6.41 7.70 8.36
CA ASP A 13 -7.68 8.41 8.18
C ASP A 13 -8.84 7.47 7.78
N GLY A 14 -8.54 6.21 7.47
CA GLY A 14 -9.53 5.19 7.11
C GLY A 14 -10.24 5.45 5.77
N TYR A 15 -9.72 6.37 4.95
CA TYR A 15 -10.35 6.79 3.71
C TYR A 15 -10.47 5.66 2.69
N GLY A 16 -9.40 4.89 2.47
CA GLY A 16 -9.44 3.73 1.56
C GLY A 16 -10.52 2.72 1.92
N LYS A 17 -10.75 2.47 3.22
CA LYS A 17 -11.83 1.60 3.70
C LYS A 17 -13.22 2.12 3.31
N LYS A 18 -13.45 3.44 3.32
CA LYS A 18 -14.72 4.04 2.88
C LYS A 18 -14.97 3.83 1.38
N LEU A 19 -13.89 3.80 0.60
CA LEU A 19 -13.94 3.55 -0.85
C LEU A 19 -14.01 2.07 -1.23
N GLY A 20 -14.00 1.14 -0.26
CA GLY A 20 -13.98 -0.30 -0.51
C GLY A 20 -12.58 -0.91 -0.66
N PHE A 21 -11.52 -0.11 -0.50
CA PHE A 21 -10.11 -0.53 -0.61
C PHE A 21 -9.38 -0.31 0.72
N PRO A 22 -9.62 -1.15 1.74
CA PRO A 22 -9.01 -0.96 3.06
C PRO A 22 -7.47 -0.96 2.97
N THR A 23 -6.83 0.07 3.51
CA THR A 23 -5.37 0.18 3.59
C THR A 23 -4.91 0.24 5.04
N VAL A 24 -3.73 -0.31 5.29
CA VAL A 24 -2.98 -0.06 6.53
C VAL A 24 -1.98 1.07 6.29
N ASN A 25 -1.76 1.90 7.30
CA ASN A 25 -0.73 2.94 7.24
C ASN A 25 0.50 2.44 7.98
N LEU A 26 1.68 2.62 7.42
CA LEU A 26 2.93 2.22 8.06
C LEU A 26 3.69 3.45 8.57
N GLU A 27 4.11 3.38 9.83
CA GLU A 27 5.15 4.23 10.39
C GLU A 27 6.50 3.53 10.22
N THR A 28 7.41 4.15 9.49
CA THR A 28 8.74 3.61 9.18
C THR A 28 9.80 4.69 9.36
N SER A 29 11.01 4.27 9.75
CA SER A 29 12.21 5.11 9.76
C SER A 29 13.16 4.78 8.60
N ASP A 30 12.76 3.88 7.70
CA ASP A 30 13.57 3.48 6.56
C ASP A 30 13.56 4.55 5.47
N THR A 31 14.62 4.56 4.66
CA THR A 31 14.66 5.42 3.47
C THR A 31 13.62 4.97 2.46
N LEU A 32 12.70 5.86 2.11
CA LEU A 32 11.62 5.56 1.19
C LEU A 32 12.09 5.59 -0.28
N PRO A 33 11.57 4.70 -1.13
CA PRO A 33 11.73 4.83 -2.57
C PRO A 33 10.96 6.04 -3.12
N PRO A 34 11.12 6.37 -4.42
CA PRO A 34 10.39 7.47 -5.04
C PRO A 34 8.88 7.38 -4.79
N ALA A 35 8.23 8.55 -4.69
CA ALA A 35 6.78 8.59 -4.47
C ALA A 35 6.04 7.98 -5.68
N GLY A 36 5.08 7.10 -5.40
CA GLY A 36 4.29 6.43 -6.41
C GLY A 36 3.57 5.19 -5.89
N VAL A 37 3.08 4.40 -6.83
CA VAL A 37 2.39 3.14 -6.56
C VAL A 37 3.25 1.99 -7.03
N TYR A 38 3.40 1.00 -6.16
CA TYR A 38 4.16 -0.21 -6.39
C TYR A 38 3.30 -1.44 -6.17
N THR A 39 3.61 -2.52 -6.88
CA THR A 39 3.23 -3.87 -6.47
C THR A 39 4.27 -4.41 -5.49
N GLY A 40 3.91 -5.41 -4.72
CA GLY A 40 4.87 -6.07 -3.85
C GLY A 40 4.27 -7.15 -2.98
N ASN A 41 5.07 -7.62 -2.04
CA ASN A 41 4.62 -8.47 -0.95
C ASN A 41 4.68 -7.69 0.37
N ALA A 42 3.77 -8.00 1.26
CA ALA A 42 3.77 -7.55 2.64
C ALA A 42 3.81 -8.77 3.55
N ILE A 43 4.86 -8.87 4.36
CA ILE A 43 5.09 -9.96 5.28
C ILE A 43 4.67 -9.49 6.67
N MET A 44 3.69 -10.18 7.25
CA MET A 44 3.16 -9.89 8.58
C MET A 44 2.85 -11.21 9.28
N ASN A 45 3.33 -11.38 10.52
CA ASN A 45 3.09 -12.58 11.33
C ASN A 45 3.40 -13.90 10.58
N ASN A 46 4.58 -13.94 9.93
CA ASN A 46 5.06 -15.07 9.10
C ASN A 46 4.15 -15.45 7.91
N LYS A 47 3.21 -14.57 7.52
CA LYS A 47 2.40 -14.72 6.32
C LYS A 47 2.76 -13.63 5.33
N SER A 48 2.85 -14.02 4.05
CA SER A 48 3.09 -13.10 2.95
C SER A 48 1.78 -12.84 2.21
N TYR A 49 1.49 -11.56 1.98
CA TYR A 49 0.32 -11.08 1.25
C TYR A 49 0.80 -10.32 0.03
N ARG A 50 0.16 -10.53 -1.12
CA ARG A 50 0.30 -9.58 -2.24
C ARG A 50 -0.19 -8.22 -1.78
N ALA A 51 0.47 -7.16 -2.24
CA ALA A 51 0.18 -5.82 -1.79
C ALA A 51 0.24 -4.79 -2.91
N GLY A 52 -0.71 -3.85 -2.87
CA GLY A 52 -0.57 -2.54 -3.50
C GLY A 52 0.00 -1.56 -2.50
N ILE A 53 1.10 -0.89 -2.85
CA ILE A 53 1.87 -0.01 -1.96
C ILE A 53 1.85 1.40 -2.53
N LEU A 54 1.25 2.34 -1.81
CA LEU A 54 1.26 3.76 -2.12
C LEU A 54 2.27 4.47 -1.22
N ILE A 55 3.21 5.17 -1.83
CA ILE A 55 4.11 6.10 -1.15
C ILE A 55 3.83 7.49 -1.67
N ASN A 56 3.36 8.37 -0.78
CA ASN A 56 3.04 9.73 -1.18
C ASN A 56 4.26 10.66 -1.04
N PRO A 57 4.24 11.87 -1.66
CA PRO A 57 5.35 12.81 -1.58
C PRO A 57 5.67 13.33 -0.16
N SER A 58 4.75 13.18 0.80
CA SER A 58 4.98 13.52 2.20
C SER A 58 5.65 12.40 3.01
N GLY A 59 5.92 11.25 2.39
CA GLY A 59 6.53 10.09 3.03
C GLY A 59 5.54 9.19 3.78
N LYS A 60 4.22 9.34 3.60
CA LYS A 60 3.26 8.37 4.13
C LYS A 60 3.25 7.13 3.25
N VAL A 61 3.25 5.97 3.89
CA VAL A 61 3.17 4.65 3.26
C VAL A 61 1.82 4.02 3.58
N GLU A 62 1.02 3.77 2.54
CA GLU A 62 -0.27 3.08 2.64
C GLU A 62 -0.19 1.75 1.88
N VAL A 63 -0.71 0.69 2.49
CA VAL A 63 -0.59 -0.66 1.94
C VAL A 63 -1.95 -1.32 1.92
N HIS A 64 -2.38 -1.75 0.74
CA HIS A 64 -3.54 -2.62 0.58
C HIS A 64 -3.09 -4.08 0.58
N LEU A 65 -3.44 -4.83 1.63
CA LEU A 65 -3.10 -6.24 1.80
C LEU A 65 -4.15 -7.12 1.10
N LEU A 66 -3.83 -7.68 -0.06
CA LEU A 66 -4.79 -8.46 -0.85
C LEU A 66 -5.20 -9.73 -0.07
N GLY A 67 -6.51 -9.92 0.10
CA GLY A 67 -7.08 -11.07 0.79
C GLY A 67 -6.99 -11.03 2.32
N TYR A 68 -6.49 -9.93 2.91
CA TYR A 68 -6.48 -9.76 4.36
C TYR A 68 -7.74 -9.01 4.85
N SER A 69 -8.39 -9.53 5.89
CA SER A 69 -9.63 -8.98 6.45
C SER A 69 -9.61 -8.76 7.97
N GLY A 70 -8.44 -8.88 8.60
CA GLY A 70 -8.27 -8.76 10.05
C GLY A 70 -7.91 -7.34 10.53
N ASP A 71 -7.58 -7.25 11.81
CA ASP A 71 -6.96 -6.05 12.40
C ASP A 71 -5.43 -6.19 12.41
N ALA A 72 -4.76 -5.32 11.67
CA ALA A 72 -3.31 -5.29 11.54
C ALA A 72 -2.64 -4.33 12.53
N TYR A 73 -3.38 -3.52 13.29
CA TYR A 73 -2.80 -2.47 14.15
C TYR A 73 -1.75 -3.01 15.12
N GLY A 74 -0.64 -2.27 15.24
CA GLY A 74 0.46 -2.60 16.14
C GLY A 74 1.41 -3.68 15.62
N ASN A 75 1.04 -4.45 14.59
CA ASN A 75 1.96 -5.39 13.96
C ASN A 75 3.05 -4.66 13.15
N THR A 76 4.22 -5.26 13.10
CA THR A 76 5.27 -4.86 12.14
C THR A 76 5.03 -5.57 10.83
N VAL A 77 5.12 -4.82 9.73
CA VAL A 77 5.01 -5.32 8.37
C VAL A 77 6.34 -5.05 7.66
N ILE A 78 6.84 -6.05 6.93
CA ILE A 78 7.96 -5.89 6.01
C ILE A 78 7.38 -5.86 4.59
N LEU A 79 7.66 -4.80 3.83
CA LEU A 79 7.30 -4.71 2.42
C LEU A 79 8.51 -5.03 1.54
N GLU A 80 8.23 -5.78 0.48
CA GLU A 80 9.16 -6.10 -0.60
C GLU A 80 8.53 -5.60 -1.91
N THR A 81 9.01 -4.46 -2.44
CA THR A 81 8.44 -3.89 -3.68
C THR A 81 8.90 -4.67 -4.91
N LYS A 82 8.01 -4.97 -5.84
CA LYS A 82 8.34 -5.62 -7.11
C LYS A 82 8.39 -4.64 -8.27
N GLU A 83 7.22 -4.16 -8.71
CA GLU A 83 7.09 -3.31 -9.89
C GLU A 83 6.61 -1.91 -9.50
N PHE A 84 7.15 -0.90 -10.18
CA PHE A 84 6.61 0.46 -10.11
C PHE A 84 5.48 0.58 -11.13
N LEU A 85 4.26 0.83 -10.66
CA LEU A 85 3.09 0.96 -11.52
C LEU A 85 2.97 2.36 -12.10
N ARG A 86 3.09 3.39 -11.26
CA ARG A 86 2.91 4.79 -11.67
C ARG A 86 3.38 5.77 -10.61
N ASN A 87 3.61 7.00 -11.07
CA ASN A 87 3.82 8.15 -10.18
C ASN A 87 2.57 8.44 -9.32
N TYR A 88 2.81 9.11 -8.19
CA TYR A 88 1.73 9.66 -7.37
C TYR A 88 0.90 10.65 -8.20
N LYS A 89 -0.42 10.58 -8.06
CA LYS A 89 -1.38 11.42 -8.77
C LYS A 89 -2.50 11.83 -7.83
N LYS A 90 -2.89 13.10 -7.90
CA LYS A 90 -4.14 13.60 -7.29
C LYS A 90 -5.27 13.46 -8.31
N PHE A 91 -6.46 13.16 -7.82
CA PHE A 91 -7.67 13.03 -8.63
C PHE A 91 -8.64 14.15 -8.29
N ASN A 92 -9.45 14.55 -9.27
CA ASN A 92 -10.41 15.64 -9.09
C ASN A 92 -11.74 15.12 -8.53
N THR A 93 -12.05 13.84 -8.77
CA THR A 93 -13.26 13.19 -8.25
C THR A 93 -12.94 11.86 -7.58
N GLU A 94 -13.87 11.39 -6.75
CA GLU A 94 -13.76 10.09 -6.08
C GLU A 94 -13.85 8.93 -7.09
N GLU A 95 -14.68 9.06 -8.12
CA GLU A 95 -14.85 8.04 -9.17
C GLU A 95 -13.56 7.83 -9.97
N GLU A 96 -12.84 8.91 -10.30
CA GLU A 96 -11.54 8.81 -10.97
C GLU A 96 -10.52 8.06 -10.10
N LEU A 97 -10.51 8.34 -8.80
CA LEU A 97 -9.64 7.67 -7.84
C LEU A 97 -9.99 6.18 -7.73
N ILE A 98 -11.27 5.85 -7.54
CA ILE A 98 -11.75 4.46 -7.43
C ILE A 98 -11.33 3.68 -8.66
N ARG A 99 -11.61 4.20 -9.86
CA ARG A 99 -11.24 3.53 -11.12
C ARG A 99 -9.74 3.26 -11.20
N GLN A 100 -8.90 4.23 -10.81
CA GLN A 100 -7.45 4.02 -10.81
C GLN A 100 -7.03 2.93 -9.82
N ILE A 101 -7.58 2.93 -8.60
CA ILE A 101 -7.26 1.90 -7.59
C ILE A 101 -7.64 0.51 -8.11
N GLU A 102 -8.78 0.36 -8.76
CA GLU A 102 -9.18 -0.92 -9.37
C GLU A 102 -8.20 -1.39 -10.46
N GLU A 103 -7.75 -0.49 -11.33
CA GLU A 103 -6.74 -0.79 -12.35
C GLU A 103 -5.42 -1.22 -11.71
N ASP A 104 -4.95 -0.48 -10.69
CA ASP A 104 -3.71 -0.78 -9.97
C ASP A 104 -3.80 -2.15 -9.25
N LEU A 105 -4.92 -2.45 -8.58
CA LEU A 105 -5.11 -3.71 -7.84
C LEU A 105 -5.29 -4.91 -8.75
N LYS A 106 -5.87 -4.75 -9.94
CA LYS A 106 -5.91 -5.81 -10.97
C LYS A 106 -4.49 -6.25 -11.33
N ILE A 107 -3.56 -5.30 -11.52
CA ILE A 107 -2.16 -5.62 -11.79
C ILE A 107 -1.53 -6.33 -10.59
N CYS A 108 -1.71 -5.79 -9.36
CA CYS A 108 -1.21 -6.41 -8.13
C CYS A 108 -1.66 -7.88 -7.95
N SER A 109 -2.87 -8.21 -8.40
CA SER A 109 -3.42 -9.56 -8.29
C SER A 109 -2.79 -10.58 -9.26
N GLN A 110 -2.14 -10.11 -10.32
CA GLN A 110 -1.58 -10.93 -11.40
C GLN A 110 -0.08 -11.20 -11.25
N VAL A 111 0.63 -10.45 -10.40
CA VAL A 111 2.11 -10.48 -10.24
C VAL A 111 2.62 -11.07 -8.93
#